data_AF-A0A355IRZ7-F1
#
_entry.id   AF-A0A355IRZ7-F1
#
_cell.length_a   1.000
_cell.length_b   1.000
_cell.length_c   1.000
_cell.angle_alpha   90.00
_cell.angle_beta   90.00
_cell.angle_gamma   90.00
#
_symmetry.space_group_name_H-M   'P 1'
#
loop_
_entity.id
_entity.type
_entity.pdbx_description
1 polymer ?
#
loop_
_entity_poly.entity_id
_entity_poly.type
_entity_poly.pdbx_seq_one_letter_code
_entity_poly.pdbx_strand_id
1 'polypeptide(L)'
;MVSNQKTNESAILEKYRVAFENVSLQPEIAALMGELGYTTEKIAEGKGLLRTARSAYDLNKREDDETLDAKKQLESSKAVLAAMYRMDRKKAKVLFRNDPVKMSQLGLEGSIPEAHLPWIETIRKFYINALVDTAIKESLLRMKVTEENLNEGAALISKIEQ
;
A
#
# COMPACT_ATOMS: atom_id res chain seq x y z
N MET A 1 -35.64 10.87 15.67
CA MET A 1 -34.26 10.55 15.28
C MET A 1 -34.30 9.47 14.22
N VAL A 2 -34.06 9.82 12.95
CA VAL A 2 -33.92 8.83 11.89
C VAL A 2 -32.49 8.30 11.99
N SER A 3 -32.31 7.08 12.51
CA SER A 3 -31.01 6.42 12.43
C SER A 3 -30.77 6.15 10.95
N ASN A 4 -29.92 6.97 10.34
CA ASN A 4 -29.40 6.71 9.01
C ASN A 4 -28.47 5.48 9.12
N GLN A 5 -29.06 4.29 9.24
CA GLN A 5 -28.34 3.03 9.10
C GLN A 5 -27.74 3.09 7.70
N LYS A 6 -26.44 3.39 7.60
CA LYS A 6 -25.67 3.02 6.42
C LYS A 6 -25.91 1.53 6.25
N THR A 7 -26.81 1.17 5.35
CA THR A 7 -27.09 -0.22 5.05
C THR A 7 -25.81 -0.79 4.50
N ASN A 8 -25.11 -1.57 5.33
CA ASN A 8 -23.90 -2.28 4.95
C ASN A 8 -24.23 -3.10 3.69
N GLU A 9 -23.48 -2.91 2.61
CA GLU A 9 -23.73 -3.56 1.32
C GLU A 9 -23.84 -5.08 1.47
N SER A 10 -23.02 -5.67 2.34
CA SER A 10 -23.10 -7.09 2.71
C SER A 10 -24.45 -7.47 3.32
N ALA A 11 -25.03 -6.61 4.15
CA ALA A 11 -26.33 -6.84 4.77
C ALA A 11 -27.48 -6.72 3.77
N ILE A 12 -27.37 -5.84 2.76
CA ILE A 12 -28.34 -5.77 1.65
C ILE A 12 -28.26 -7.05 0.80
N LEU A 13 -27.05 -7.46 0.41
CA LEU A 13 -26.83 -8.67 -0.37
C LEU A 13 -27.36 -9.91 0.36
N GLU A 14 -27.14 -10.00 1.67
CA GLU A 14 -27.65 -11.12 2.48
C GLU A 14 -29.18 -11.11 2.60
N LYS A 15 -29.79 -9.94 2.79
CA LYS A 15 -31.26 -9.81 2.79
C LYS A 15 -31.87 -10.30 1.47
N TYR A 16 -31.28 -9.92 0.33
CA TYR A 16 -31.76 -10.38 -0.97
C TYR A 16 -31.52 -11.88 -1.20
N ARG A 17 -30.38 -12.41 -0.73
CA ARG A 17 -30.11 -13.85 -0.77
C ARG A 17 -31.21 -14.63 -0.05
N VAL A 18 -31.51 -14.26 1.20
CA VAL A 18 -32.56 -14.89 2.01
C VAL A 18 -33.94 -14.74 1.36
N ALA A 19 -34.26 -13.57 0.81
CA ALA A 19 -35.54 -13.36 0.13
C ALA A 19 -35.72 -14.29 -1.08
N PHE A 20 -34.69 -14.41 -1.94
CA PHE A 20 -34.73 -15.32 -3.08
C PHE A 20 -34.75 -16.80 -2.65
N GLU A 21 -34.07 -17.15 -1.57
CA GLU A 21 -34.06 -18.50 -1.01
C GLU A 21 -35.45 -18.88 -0.47
N ASN A 22 -36.11 -17.99 0.26
CA ASN A 22 -37.48 -18.17 0.76
C ASN A 22 -38.48 -18.38 -0.37
N VAL A 23 -38.47 -17.53 -1.41
CA VAL A 23 -39.36 -17.67 -2.57
C VAL A 23 -39.09 -18.98 -3.32
N SER A 24 -37.86 -19.49 -3.31
CA SER A 24 -37.51 -20.73 -4.01
C SER A 24 -37.90 -21.99 -3.25
N LEU A 25 -37.90 -21.94 -1.92
CA LEU A 25 -38.13 -23.09 -1.05
C LEU A 25 -39.58 -23.21 -0.56
N GLN A 26 -40.36 -22.12 -0.62
CA GLN A 26 -41.74 -22.08 -0.13
C GLN A 26 -42.74 -21.88 -1.28
N PRO A 27 -43.44 -22.95 -1.72
CA PRO A 27 -44.37 -22.88 -2.84
C PRO A 27 -45.51 -21.86 -2.66
N GLU A 28 -45.97 -21.67 -1.42
CA GLU A 28 -47.02 -20.71 -1.06
C GLU A 28 -46.56 -19.26 -1.32
N ILE A 29 -45.32 -18.94 -0.95
CA ILE A 29 -44.71 -17.63 -1.24
C ILE A 29 -44.52 -17.46 -2.75
N ALA A 30 -44.05 -18.49 -3.45
CA ALA A 30 -43.85 -18.45 -4.89
C ALA A 30 -45.16 -18.17 -5.65
N ALA A 31 -46.28 -18.78 -5.23
CA ALA A 31 -47.59 -18.56 -5.82
C ALA A 31 -48.05 -17.10 -5.65
N LEU A 32 -47.99 -16.56 -4.43
CA LEU A 32 -48.35 -15.17 -4.13
C LEU A 32 -47.46 -14.16 -4.88
N MET A 33 -46.16 -14.42 -4.97
CA MET A 33 -45.23 -13.59 -5.72
C MET A 33 -45.53 -13.62 -7.23
N GLY A 34 -45.92 -14.78 -7.77
CA GLY A 34 -46.33 -14.95 -9.15
C GLY A 34 -47.58 -14.12 -9.51
N GLU A 35 -48.57 -14.06 -8.62
CA GLU A 35 -49.77 -13.20 -8.78
C GLU A 35 -49.42 -11.71 -8.86
N LEU A 36 -48.34 -11.29 -8.19
CA LEU A 36 -47.81 -9.92 -8.23
C LEU A 36 -46.88 -9.65 -9.42
N GLY A 37 -46.71 -10.61 -10.33
CA GLY A 37 -45.89 -10.48 -11.53
C GLY A 37 -44.41 -10.87 -11.37
N TYR A 38 -44.02 -11.41 -10.20
CA TYR A 38 -42.68 -11.98 -9.99
C TYR A 38 -42.66 -13.45 -10.39
N THR A 39 -42.68 -13.68 -11.71
CA THR A 39 -42.62 -15.04 -12.26
C THR A 39 -41.27 -15.70 -11.99
N THR A 40 -41.19 -17.01 -12.22
CA THR A 40 -39.96 -17.80 -12.12
C THR A 40 -38.81 -17.18 -12.92
N GLU A 41 -39.10 -16.65 -14.11
CA GLU A 41 -38.12 -15.97 -14.98
C GLU A 41 -37.59 -14.69 -14.34
N LYS A 42 -38.48 -13.87 -13.74
CA LYS A 42 -38.10 -12.64 -13.03
C LYS A 42 -37.29 -12.92 -11.77
N ILE A 43 -37.62 -13.99 -11.05
CA ILE A 43 -36.84 -14.46 -9.90
C ILE A 43 -35.46 -14.93 -10.35
N ALA A 44 -35.36 -15.66 -11.46
CA ALA A 44 -34.10 -16.11 -12.03
C ALA A 44 -33.21 -14.94 -12.48
N GLU A 45 -33.80 -13.92 -13.14
CA GLU A 45 -33.14 -12.67 -13.50
C GLU A 45 -32.57 -11.98 -12.25
N GLY A 46 -33.38 -11.81 -11.21
CA GLY A 46 -32.97 -11.21 -9.93
C GLY A 46 -31.84 -11.96 -9.23
N LYS A 47 -31.88 -13.30 -9.22
CA LYS A 47 -30.76 -14.13 -8.72
C LYS A 47 -29.49 -13.94 -9.55
N GLY A 48 -29.61 -13.77 -10.86
CA GLY A 48 -28.49 -13.43 -11.74
C GLY A 48 -27.84 -12.10 -11.34
N LEU A 49 -28.66 -11.06 -11.15
CA LEU A 49 -28.20 -9.75 -10.68
C LEU A 49 -27.54 -9.83 -9.31
N LEU A 50 -28.13 -10.57 -8.36
CA LEU A 50 -27.55 -10.75 -7.02
C LEU A 50 -26.17 -11.42 -7.08
N ARG A 51 -26.00 -12.45 -7.93
CA ARG A 51 -24.71 -13.13 -8.10
C ARG A 51 -23.65 -12.17 -8.66
N THR A 52 -24.01 -11.37 -9.67
CA THR A 52 -23.11 -10.36 -10.24
C THR A 52 -22.74 -9.31 -9.20
N ALA A 53 -23.72 -8.78 -8.47
CA ALA A 53 -23.49 -7.80 -7.41
C ALA A 53 -22.60 -8.36 -6.30
N ARG A 54 -22.80 -9.63 -5.92
CA ARG A 54 -21.96 -10.29 -4.92
C ARG A 54 -20.52 -10.44 -5.40
N SER A 55 -20.33 -10.88 -6.65
CA SER A 55 -18.98 -10.99 -7.23
C SER A 55 -18.26 -9.64 -7.30
N ALA A 56 -18.98 -8.57 -7.64
CA ALA A 56 -18.41 -7.22 -7.69
C ALA A 56 -18.04 -6.70 -6.28
N TYR A 57 -18.89 -6.97 -5.28
CA TYR A 57 -18.60 -6.64 -3.89
C TYR A 57 -17.37 -7.37 -3.36
N ASP A 58 -17.31 -8.69 -3.55
CA ASP A 58 -16.19 -9.51 -3.09
C ASP A 58 -14.88 -9.10 -3.80
N LEU A 59 -14.95 -8.75 -5.10
CA LEU A 59 -13.84 -8.19 -5.86
C LEU A 59 -13.34 -6.87 -5.26
N ASN A 60 -14.25 -5.92 -5.03
CA ASN A 60 -13.89 -4.63 -4.45
C ASN A 60 -13.26 -4.76 -3.06
N LYS A 61 -13.78 -5.66 -2.22
CA LYS A 61 -13.20 -5.93 -0.89
C LYS A 61 -11.78 -6.46 -0.99
N ARG A 62 -11.53 -7.37 -1.93
CA ARG A 62 -10.18 -7.88 -2.19
C ARG A 62 -9.23 -6.78 -2.69
N GLU A 63 -9.68 -5.92 -3.61
CA GLU A 63 -8.88 -4.78 -4.11
C GLU A 63 -8.56 -3.77 -3.00
N ASP A 64 -9.51 -3.51 -2.10
CA ASP A 64 -9.30 -2.67 -0.92
C ASP A 64 -8.20 -3.28 -0.03
N ASP A 65 -8.28 -4.58 0.27
CA ASP A 65 -7.29 -5.28 1.10
C ASP A 65 -5.90 -5.29 0.45
N GLU A 66 -5.81 -5.58 -0.85
CA GLU A 66 -4.57 -5.53 -1.63
C GLU A 66 -3.94 -4.13 -1.63
N THR A 67 -4.77 -3.08 -1.75
CA THR A 67 -4.31 -1.69 -1.70
C THR A 67 -3.79 -1.32 -0.31
N LEU A 68 -4.47 -1.76 0.74
CA LEU A 68 -4.04 -1.53 2.13
C LEU A 68 -2.71 -2.22 2.42
N ASP A 69 -2.54 -3.46 1.97
CA ASP A 69 -1.30 -4.22 2.14
C ASP A 69 -0.14 -3.59 1.37
N ALA A 70 -0.34 -3.23 0.10
CA ALA A 70 0.67 -2.54 -0.71
C ALA A 70 1.09 -1.20 -0.08
N LYS A 71 0.11 -0.41 0.38
CA LYS A 71 0.38 0.86 1.08
C LYS A 71 1.18 0.63 2.37
N LYS A 72 0.82 -0.37 3.17
CA LYS A 72 1.53 -0.70 4.41
C LYS A 72 2.98 -1.14 4.13
N GLN A 73 3.20 -1.92 3.09
CA GLN A 73 4.55 -2.34 2.67
C GLN A 73 5.40 -1.15 2.21
N LEU A 74 4.82 -0.22 1.46
CA LEU A 74 5.49 1.00 1.01
C LEU A 74 5.89 1.87 2.21
N GLU A 75 4.96 2.15 3.12
CA GLU A 75 5.23 2.96 4.32
C GLU A 75 6.26 2.32 5.25
N SER A 76 6.20 0.99 5.41
CA SER A 76 7.24 0.26 6.15
C SER A 76 8.62 0.41 5.49
N SER A 77 8.70 0.26 4.16
CA SER A 77 9.97 0.37 3.43
C SER A 77 10.55 1.79 3.52
N LYS A 78 9.70 2.82 3.42
CA LYS A 78 10.09 4.22 3.65
C LYS A 78 10.60 4.45 5.06
N ALA A 79 9.93 3.91 6.07
CA ALA A 79 10.33 4.06 7.47
C ALA A 79 11.69 3.42 7.76
N VAL A 80 11.93 2.20 7.24
CA VAL A 80 13.23 1.52 7.35
C VAL A 80 14.33 2.34 6.66
N LEU A 81 14.11 2.76 5.41
CA LEU A 81 15.08 3.56 4.67
C LEU A 81 15.38 4.89 5.36
N ALA A 82 14.35 5.58 5.87
CA ALA A 82 14.51 6.84 6.60
C ALA A 82 15.34 6.67 7.88
N ALA A 83 15.10 5.60 8.65
CA ALA A 83 15.84 5.30 9.86
C ALA A 83 17.31 4.99 9.55
N MET A 84 17.56 4.14 8.55
CA MET A 84 18.90 3.77 8.13
C MET A 84 19.67 4.99 7.61
N TYR A 85 19.07 5.76 6.69
CA TYR A 85 19.68 6.96 6.15
C TYR A 85 19.96 8.00 7.23
N ARG A 86 19.07 8.22 8.22
CA ARG A 86 19.36 9.15 9.32
C ARG A 86 20.63 8.78 10.08
N MET A 87 20.82 7.49 10.37
CA MET A 87 21.99 7.00 11.09
C MET A 87 23.26 7.13 10.24
N ASP A 88 23.21 6.70 8.98
CA ASP A 88 24.36 6.70 8.09
C ASP A 88 24.76 8.11 7.67
N ARG A 89 23.78 8.99 7.43
CA ARG A 89 23.99 10.42 7.23
C ARG A 89 24.69 11.05 8.42
N LYS A 90 24.28 10.73 9.66
CA LYS A 90 24.92 11.28 10.86
C LYS A 90 26.39 10.86 10.94
N LYS A 91 26.68 9.58 10.70
CA LYS A 91 28.06 9.06 10.66
C LYS A 91 28.89 9.74 9.57
N ALA A 92 28.35 9.85 8.36
CA ALA A 92 29.01 10.47 7.22
C ALA A 92 29.28 11.97 7.45
N LYS A 93 28.33 12.70 8.04
CA LYS A 93 28.54 14.13 8.38
C LYS A 93 29.66 14.33 9.39
N VAL A 94 29.79 13.44 10.38
CA VAL A 94 30.91 13.51 11.34
C VAL A 94 32.24 13.23 10.65
N LEU A 95 32.27 12.22 9.78
CA LEU A 95 33.45 11.77 9.08
C LEU A 95 33.98 12.81 8.07
N PHE A 96 33.08 13.44 7.32
CA PHE A 96 33.40 14.39 6.24
C PHE A 96 33.20 15.85 6.65
N ARG A 97 33.09 16.16 7.95
CA ARG A 97 32.84 17.52 8.45
C ARG A 97 33.82 18.59 7.93
N ASN A 98 35.06 18.18 7.63
CA ASN A 98 36.13 19.05 7.14
C ASN A 98 36.41 18.86 5.63
N ASP A 99 35.58 18.07 4.94
CA ASP A 99 35.71 17.78 3.52
C ASP A 99 34.42 18.21 2.79
N PRO A 100 34.31 19.50 2.42
CA PRO A 100 33.10 20.03 1.79
C PRO A 100 32.81 19.37 0.44
N VAL A 101 33.85 18.90 -0.27
CA VAL A 101 33.69 18.23 -1.56
C VAL A 101 32.95 16.90 -1.37
N LYS A 102 33.39 16.05 -0.42
CA LYS A 102 32.72 14.78 -0.12
C LYS A 102 31.32 14.98 0.45
N MET A 103 31.13 16.02 1.26
CA MET A 103 29.80 16.40 1.77
C MET A 103 28.82 16.72 0.62
N SER A 104 29.29 17.47 -0.39
CA SER A 104 28.48 17.83 -1.56
C SER A 104 28.20 16.63 -2.46
N GLN A 105 29.22 15.80 -2.71
CA GLN A 105 29.09 14.56 -3.48
C GLN A 105 28.05 13.62 -2.85
N LEU A 106 28.02 13.51 -1.53
CA LEU A 106 27.07 12.65 -0.81
C LEU A 106 25.71 13.30 -0.53
N GLY A 107 25.49 14.58 -0.89
CA GLY A 107 24.23 15.27 -0.61
C GLY A 107 23.97 15.50 0.90
N LEU A 108 25.04 15.67 1.68
CA LEU A 108 24.97 15.81 3.14
C LEU A 108 24.74 17.25 3.63
N GLU A 109 24.67 18.19 2.68
CA GLU A 109 24.40 19.60 2.91
C GLU A 109 22.94 19.81 3.37
N GLY A 110 22.70 20.89 4.10
CA GLY A 110 21.35 21.29 4.53
C GLY A 110 20.61 20.29 5.42
N SER A 111 19.27 20.38 5.38
CA SER A 111 18.32 19.48 6.03
C SER A 111 17.84 18.38 5.07
N ILE A 112 17.25 17.32 5.61
CA ILE A 112 16.61 16.28 4.79
C ILE A 112 15.24 16.84 4.34
N PRO A 113 14.93 16.86 3.02
CA PRO A 113 13.63 17.31 2.55
C PRO A 113 12.48 16.43 3.07
N GLU A 114 11.30 17.03 3.27
CA GLU A 114 10.09 16.30 3.67
C GLU A 114 9.27 15.79 2.47
N ALA A 115 9.33 16.49 1.35
CA ALA A 115 8.62 16.12 0.13
C ALA A 115 9.23 14.83 -0.46
N HIS A 116 8.37 13.91 -0.91
CA HIS A 116 8.76 12.56 -1.31
C HIS A 116 9.85 12.52 -2.40
N LEU A 117 9.69 13.30 -3.47
CA LEU A 117 10.63 13.28 -4.59
C LEU A 117 12.02 13.86 -4.21
N PRO A 118 12.13 15.08 -3.64
CA PRO A 118 13.41 15.58 -3.14
C PRO A 118 14.03 14.70 -2.05
N TRP A 119 13.20 14.06 -1.21
CA TRP A 119 13.65 13.13 -0.18
C TRP A 119 14.33 11.90 -0.79
N ILE A 120 13.68 11.20 -1.72
CA ILE A 120 14.24 9.99 -2.32
C ILE A 120 15.48 10.31 -3.16
N GLU A 121 15.51 11.43 -3.88
CA GLU A 121 16.68 11.86 -4.64
C GLU A 121 17.90 12.13 -3.75
N THR A 122 17.69 12.78 -2.60
CA THR A 122 18.75 13.05 -1.62
C THR A 122 19.34 11.73 -1.10
N ILE A 123 18.49 10.79 -0.72
CA ILE A 123 18.91 9.48 -0.21
C ILE A 123 19.60 8.66 -1.29
N ARG A 124 19.06 8.66 -2.51
CA ARG A 124 19.63 7.99 -3.68
C ARG A 124 21.03 8.49 -3.98
N LYS A 125 21.22 9.83 -4.00
CA LYS A 125 22.53 10.44 -4.21
C LYS A 125 23.57 9.96 -3.18
N PHE A 126 23.18 9.84 -1.90
CA PHE A 126 24.05 9.31 -0.86
C PHE A 126 24.50 7.87 -1.14
N TYR A 127 23.56 6.94 -1.30
CA TYR A 127 23.89 5.52 -1.44
C TYR A 127 24.58 5.18 -2.77
N ILE A 128 24.14 5.76 -3.89
CA ILE A 128 24.78 5.52 -5.19
C ILE A 128 26.22 6.01 -5.19
N ASN A 129 26.46 7.25 -4.72
CA ASN A 129 27.81 7.80 -4.74
C ASN A 129 28.73 7.10 -3.74
N ALA A 130 28.20 6.65 -2.59
CA ALA A 130 28.95 5.85 -1.63
C ALA A 130 29.32 4.45 -2.14
N LEU A 131 28.52 3.85 -3.02
CA LEU A 131 28.82 2.56 -3.64
C LEU A 131 29.87 2.67 -4.76
N VAL A 132 29.86 3.79 -5.51
CA VAL A 132 30.75 4.01 -6.66
C VAL A 132 32.16 4.45 -6.22
N ASP A 133 32.27 5.32 -5.22
CA ASP A 133 33.56 5.85 -4.79
C ASP A 133 34.21 4.98 -3.70
N THR A 134 35.27 4.26 -4.06
CA THR A 134 36.01 3.38 -3.15
C THR A 134 36.58 4.11 -1.94
N ALA A 135 37.06 5.35 -2.08
CA ALA A 135 37.63 6.11 -0.97
C ALA A 135 36.55 6.55 0.04
N ILE A 136 35.36 6.90 -0.46
CA ILE A 136 34.19 7.15 0.39
C ILE A 136 33.76 5.86 1.08
N LYS A 137 33.65 4.75 0.35
CA LYS A 137 33.24 3.44 0.88
C LYS A 137 34.15 2.97 2.01
N GLU A 138 35.46 3.01 1.81
CA GLU A 138 36.46 2.67 2.85
C GLU A 138 36.36 3.60 4.07
N SER A 139 36.11 4.88 3.83
CA SER A 139 35.93 5.85 4.91
C SER A 139 34.68 5.55 5.73
N LEU A 140 33.56 5.23 5.07
CA LEU A 140 32.28 4.88 5.69
C LEU A 140 32.34 3.56 6.47
N LEU A 141 33.14 2.60 6.00
CA LEU A 141 33.39 1.34 6.70
C LEU A 141 33.97 1.56 8.11
N ARG A 142 34.84 2.57 8.29
CA ARG A 142 35.39 2.94 9.61
C ARG A 142 34.30 3.36 10.61
N MET A 143 33.17 3.85 10.11
CA MET A 143 32.00 4.23 10.91
C MET A 143 30.95 3.11 11.02
N LYS A 144 31.30 1.88 10.61
CA LYS A 144 30.38 0.73 10.53
C LYS A 144 29.19 0.99 9.60
N VAL A 145 29.43 1.66 8.48
CA VAL A 145 28.51 1.67 7.34
C VAL A 145 29.13 0.73 6.32
N THR A 146 28.64 -0.51 6.27
CA THR A 146 29.21 -1.56 5.42
C THR A 146 28.68 -1.47 4.01
N GLU A 147 29.33 -2.15 3.07
CA GLU A 147 28.83 -2.30 1.69
C GLU A 147 27.46 -3.00 1.66
N GLU A 148 27.20 -3.91 2.60
CA GLU A 148 25.89 -4.54 2.77
C GLU A 148 24.80 -3.51 3.13
N ASN A 149 25.07 -2.60 4.07
CA ASN A 149 24.14 -1.52 4.42
C ASN A 149 23.87 -0.57 3.23
N LEU A 150 24.90 -0.28 2.43
CA LEU A 150 24.75 0.58 1.26
C LEU A 150 23.90 -0.08 0.17
N ASN A 151 24.10 -1.38 -0.06
CA ASN A 151 23.30 -2.18 -0.99
C ASN A 151 21.86 -2.36 -0.51
N GLU A 152 21.65 -2.57 0.80
CA GLU A 152 20.32 -2.58 1.41
C GLU A 152 19.59 -1.25 1.17
N GLY A 153 20.30 -0.13 1.31
CA GLY A 153 19.76 1.21 1.06
C GLY A 153 19.34 1.40 -0.38
N ALA A 154 20.19 1.00 -1.32
CA ALA A 154 19.88 1.02 -2.75
C ALA A 154 18.69 0.12 -3.10
N ALA A 155 18.59 -1.08 -2.53
CA ALA A 155 17.47 -1.99 -2.74
C ALA A 155 16.13 -1.42 -2.22
N LEU A 156 16.15 -0.80 -1.03
CA LEU A 156 14.98 -0.12 -0.47
C LEU A 156 14.54 1.07 -1.32
N ILE A 157 15.48 1.82 -1.89
CA ILE A 157 15.18 2.91 -2.84
C ILE A 157 14.43 2.35 -4.06
N SER A 158 14.97 1.31 -4.71
CA SER A 158 14.31 0.71 -5.88
C SER A 158 12.92 0.17 -5.56
N LYS A 159 12.70 -0.37 -4.36
CA LYS A 159 11.38 -0.83 -3.92
C LYS A 159 10.37 0.29 -3.70
N ILE A 160 10.82 1.48 -3.31
CA ILE A 160 9.95 2.65 -3.06
C ILE A 160 9.58 3.36 -4.37
N GLU A 161 10.41 3.23 -5.41
CA GLU A 161 10.22 3.84 -6.72
C GLU A 161 9.35 3.03 -7.68
N GLN A 162 9.07 1.77 -7.34
CA GLN A 162 8.13 0.89 -8.04
C GLN A 162 6.68 1.25 -7.72
#